data_AF-A0A9D2LEF0-F1
#
_entry.id   AF-A0A9D2LEF0-F1
#
_cell.length_a   1.000
_cell.length_b   1.000
_cell.length_c   1.000
_cell.angle_alpha   90.00
_cell.angle_beta   90.00
_cell.angle_gamma   90.00
#
_symmetry.space_group_name_H-M   'P 1'
#
loop_
_entity.id
_entity.type
_entity.pdbx_description
1 polymer ?
#
loop_
_entity_poly.entity_id
_entity_poly.type
_entity_poly.pdbx_seq_one_letter_code
_entity_poly.pdbx_strand_id
1 'polypeptide(L)'
;MTAVKGAKPPVTSQDDWESELLPWIRRVEAALQIEDCPMDVDRVHVMTGVVAREVQRSMAPISSFLVGYAMGRGAGLEEACEVIERVTTTRVDT
;
A
#
# COMPACT_ATOMS: atom_id res chain seq x y z
N MET A 1 -15.20 11.59 17.20
CA MET A 1 -14.66 10.65 16.19
C MET A 1 -14.52 9.30 16.85
N THR A 2 -15.45 8.38 16.57
CA THR A 2 -15.47 7.06 17.18
C THR A 2 -14.41 6.20 16.49
N ALA A 3 -13.40 5.75 17.24
CA ALA A 3 -12.38 4.84 16.73
C ALA A 3 -13.07 3.57 16.18
N VAL A 4 -12.79 3.24 14.91
CA VAL A 4 -13.24 1.98 14.31
C VAL A 4 -12.51 0.85 15.02
N LYS A 5 -13.24 0.13 15.88
CA LYS A 5 -12.76 -1.02 16.63
C LYS A 5 -12.28 -2.10 15.64
N GLY A 6 -10.97 -2.33 15.56
CA GLY A 6 -10.36 -3.39 14.73
C GLY A 6 -9.46 -2.93 13.58
N ALA A 7 -9.26 -1.63 13.37
CA ALA A 7 -8.22 -1.16 12.44
C ALA A 7 -6.83 -1.53 13.00
N LYS A 8 -6.02 -2.24 12.21
CA LYS A 8 -4.60 -2.43 12.54
C LYS A 8 -3.96 -1.03 12.63
N PRO A 9 -3.05 -0.81 13.60
CA PRO A 9 -2.32 0.45 13.67
C PRO A 9 -1.57 0.70 12.34
N PRO A 10 -1.38 1.97 11.95
CA PRO A 10 -0.47 2.34 10.87
C PRO A 10 0.87 1.60 10.98
N VAL A 11 1.48 1.28 9.84
CA VAL A 11 2.83 0.70 9.81
C VAL A 11 3.83 1.66 10.42
N THR A 12 3.66 2.95 10.17
CA THR A 12 4.51 4.01 10.74
C THR A 12 4.41 4.16 12.26
N SER A 13 3.40 3.56 12.90
CA SER A 13 3.24 3.58 14.36
C SER A 13 3.65 2.27 15.04
N GLN A 14 4.26 1.33 14.31
CA GLN A 14 4.75 0.07 14.89
C GLN A 14 6.07 0.30 15.63
N ASP A 15 6.30 -0.47 16.69
CA ASP A 15 7.47 -0.30 17.59
C ASP A 15 8.82 -0.40 16.85
N ASP A 16 8.87 -1.14 15.74
CA ASP A 16 10.06 -1.39 14.92
C ASP A 16 10.17 -0.46 13.69
N TRP A 17 9.28 0.53 13.55
CA TRP A 17 9.27 1.47 12.42
C TRP A 17 10.62 2.20 12.29
N GLU A 18 11.05 2.89 13.34
CA GLU A 18 12.28 3.69 13.34
C GLU A 18 13.55 2.83 13.36
N SER A 19 13.51 1.68 14.03
CA SER A 19 14.70 0.85 14.25
C SER A 19 14.99 -0.12 13.11
N GLU A 20 13.97 -0.60 12.40
CA GLU A 20 14.11 -1.67 11.41
C GLU A 20 13.53 -1.29 10.04
N LEU A 21 12.24 -0.93 9.99
CA LEU A 21 11.52 -0.79 8.71
C LEU A 21 11.95 0.44 7.91
N LEU A 22 11.97 1.62 8.53
CA LEU A 22 12.37 2.85 7.85
C LEU A 22 13.83 2.79 7.36
N PRO A 23 14.82 2.34 8.16
CA PRO A 23 16.18 2.14 7.67
C PRO A 23 16.28 1.13 6.52
N TRP A 24 15.47 0.07 6.54
CA TRP A 24 15.42 -0.87 5.43
C TRP A 24 14.84 -0.24 4.16
N ILE A 25 13.73 0.49 4.26
CA ILE A 25 13.13 1.23 3.13
C ILE A 25 14.16 2.17 2.50
N ARG A 26 14.84 3.00 3.31
CA ARG A 26 15.84 3.95 2.80
C ARG A 26 17.00 3.26 2.07
N ARG A 27 17.45 2.10 2.55
CA ARG A 27 18.48 1.31 1.85
C ARG A 27 18.00 0.76 0.51
N VAL A 28 16.73 0.33 0.43
CA VAL A 28 16.14 -0.16 -0.81
C VAL A 28 15.95 0.98 -1.81
N GLU A 29 15.45 2.14 -1.37
CA GLU A 29 15.31 3.34 -2.20
C GLU A 29 16.65 3.76 -2.80
N ALA A 30 17.71 3.82 -1.98
CA ALA A 30 19.05 4.16 -2.43
C ALA A 30 19.61 3.12 -3.43
N ALA A 31 19.40 1.83 -3.18
CA ALA A 31 19.87 0.77 -4.08
C ALA A 31 19.15 0.79 -5.45
N LEU A 32 17.91 1.27 -5.47
CA LEU A 32 17.09 1.41 -6.67
C LEU A 32 17.20 2.80 -7.32
N GLN A 33 17.88 3.76 -6.68
CA GLN A 33 18.02 5.15 -7.12
C GLN A 33 16.68 5.87 -7.26
N ILE A 34 15.81 5.71 -6.25
CA ILE A 34 14.45 6.29 -6.18
C ILE A 34 14.21 7.01 -4.84
N GLU A 35 15.21 7.73 -4.33
CA GLU A 35 15.15 8.42 -3.03
C GLU A 35 14.09 9.53 -2.96
N ASP A 36 13.58 9.97 -4.10
CA ASP A 36 12.47 10.92 -4.24
C ASP A 36 11.10 10.23 -4.40
N CYS A 37 11.03 8.90 -4.23
CA CYS A 37 9.79 8.14 -4.28
C CYS A 37 8.78 8.69 -3.24
N PRO A 38 7.59 9.13 -3.66
CA PRO A 38 6.58 9.69 -2.77
C PRO A 38 5.78 8.58 -2.06
N MET A 39 6.46 7.53 -1.58
CA MET A 39 5.81 6.36 -1.01
C MET A 39 5.17 6.69 0.35
N ASP A 40 3.85 6.55 0.42
CA ASP A 40 3.09 6.48 1.67
C ASP A 40 2.90 5.00 2.05
N VAL A 41 3.70 4.53 3.01
CA VAL A 41 3.72 3.12 3.46
C VAL A 41 2.38 2.72 4.06
N ASP A 42 1.76 3.60 4.84
CA ASP A 42 0.49 3.32 5.50
C ASP A 42 -0.61 3.16 4.46
N ARG A 43 -0.63 4.04 3.45
CA ARG A 43 -1.62 3.98 2.37
C ARG A 43 -1.51 2.70 1.56
N VAL A 44 -0.29 2.29 1.19
CA VAL A 44 -0.03 1.03 0.48
C VAL A 44 -0.47 -0.16 1.33
N HIS A 45 -0.21 -0.13 2.64
CA HIS A 45 -0.62 -1.19 3.55
C HIS A 45 -2.14 -1.28 3.74
N VAL A 46 -2.84 -0.13 3.76
CA VAL A 46 -4.31 -0.10 3.77
C VAL A 46 -4.89 -0.77 2.53
N MET A 47 -4.41 -0.38 1.34
CA MET A 47 -4.87 -0.95 0.07
C MET A 47 -4.63 -2.46 0.01
N THR A 48 -3.40 -2.91 0.32
CA THR A 48 -3.08 -4.34 0.31
C THR A 48 -3.87 -5.12 1.36
N GLY A 49 -4.23 -4.47 2.48
CA GLY A 49 -5.14 -5.02 3.49
C GLY A 49 -6.56 -5.22 2.96
N VAL A 50 -7.10 -4.28 2.17
CA VAL A 50 -8.41 -4.44 1.49
C VAL A 50 -8.34 -5.62 0.52
N VAL A 51 -7.36 -5.62 -0.37
CA VAL A 51 -7.18 -6.68 -1.37
C VAL A 51 -7.03 -8.05 -0.71
N ALA A 52 -6.16 -8.18 0.29
CA ALA A 52 -5.93 -9.47 0.95
C ALA A 52 -7.16 -10.04 1.68
N ARG A 53 -8.14 -9.21 2.04
CA ARG A 53 -9.39 -9.65 2.71
C ARG A 53 -10.47 -10.05 1.72
N GLU A 54 -10.58 -9.34 0.60
CA GLU A 54 -11.70 -9.50 -0.33
C GLU A 54 -11.43 -10.53 -1.44
N VAL A 55 -10.15 -10.83 -1.72
CA VAL A 55 -9.75 -11.71 -2.83
C VAL A 55 -8.64 -12.70 -2.43
N GLN A 56 -8.03 -13.37 -3.41
CA GLN A 56 -6.93 -14.30 -3.18
C GLN A 56 -5.68 -13.57 -2.63
N ARG A 57 -5.02 -14.17 -1.65
CA ARG A 57 -3.80 -13.63 -0.99
C ARG A 57 -2.73 -13.12 -1.95
N SER A 58 -2.57 -13.77 -3.10
CA SER A 58 -1.61 -13.39 -4.15
C SER A 58 -1.89 -12.02 -4.78
N MET A 59 -3.11 -11.50 -4.68
CA MET A 59 -3.48 -10.22 -5.30
C MET A 59 -2.93 -9.00 -4.57
N ALA A 60 -2.60 -9.10 -3.28
CA ALA A 60 -2.00 -7.99 -2.53
C ALA A 60 -0.65 -7.53 -3.14
N PRO A 61 0.37 -8.41 -3.32
CA PRO A 61 1.62 -8.00 -3.97
C PRO A 61 1.44 -7.62 -5.44
N ILE A 62 0.50 -8.25 -6.17
CA ILE A 62 0.17 -7.87 -7.55
C ILE A 62 -0.37 -6.44 -7.58
N SER A 63 -1.22 -6.07 -6.63
CA SER A 63 -1.79 -4.73 -6.53
C SER A 63 -0.74 -3.67 -6.23
N SER A 64 0.19 -3.95 -5.29
CA SER A 64 1.32 -3.06 -5.03
C SER A 64 2.19 -2.84 -6.28
N PHE A 65 2.44 -3.90 -7.06
CA PHE A 65 3.17 -3.79 -8.33
C PHE A 65 2.42 -2.89 -9.33
N LEU A 66 1.11 -3.09 -9.50
CA LEU A 66 0.30 -2.30 -10.42
C LEU A 66 0.23 -0.82 -10.03
N VAL A 67 0.14 -0.51 -8.74
CA VAL A 67 0.21 0.87 -8.23
C VAL A 67 1.56 1.50 -8.59
N GLY A 68 2.67 0.82 -8.29
CA GLY A 68 4.01 1.32 -8.64
C GLY A 68 4.17 1.54 -10.14
N TYR A 69 3.65 0.63 -10.97
CA TYR A 69 3.66 0.78 -12.42
C TYR A 69 2.83 1.99 -12.88
N ALA A 70 1.63 2.18 -12.33
CA ALA A 70 0.77 3.33 -12.66
C ALA A 70 1.40 4.67 -12.26
N MET A 71 2.07 4.73 -11.11
CA MET A 71 2.85 5.90 -10.69
C MET A 71 3.99 6.19 -11.69
N GLY A 72 4.70 5.16 -12.15
CA GLY A 72 5.68 5.30 -13.23
C GLY A 72 5.11 5.78 -14.57
N ARG A 73 3.79 5.74 -14.75
CA ARG A 73 3.06 6.30 -15.90
C ARG A 73 2.46 7.68 -15.62
N GLY A 74 2.70 8.26 -14.44
CA GLY A 74 2.27 9.60 -14.05
C GLY A 74 0.99 9.66 -13.20
N ALA A 75 0.44 8.53 -12.76
CA ALA A 75 -0.70 8.53 -11.83
C ALA A 75 -0.28 8.94 -10.41
N GLY A 76 -1.21 9.51 -9.65
CA GLY A 76 -1.02 9.74 -8.22
C GLY A 76 -1.12 8.43 -7.42
N LEU A 77 -0.40 8.33 -6.29
CA LEU A 77 -0.47 7.16 -5.40
C LEU A 77 -1.90 6.90 -4.90
N GLU A 78 -2.56 7.94 -4.37
CA GLU A 78 -3.92 7.83 -3.84
C GLU A 78 -4.91 7.37 -4.93
N GLU A 79 -4.87 8.04 -6.09
CA GLU A 79 -5.71 7.70 -7.24
C GLU A 79 -5.55 6.23 -7.66
N ALA A 80 -4.30 5.75 -7.75
CA ALA A 80 -4.03 4.36 -8.12
C ALA A 80 -4.54 3.38 -7.06
N CYS A 81 -4.39 3.68 -5.76
CA CYS A 81 -4.92 2.86 -4.68
C CYS A 81 -6.46 2.83 -4.67
N GLU A 82 -7.12 3.96 -4.84
CA GLU A 82 -8.59 4.05 -4.90
C GLU A 82 -9.17 3.23 -6.07
N VAL A 83 -8.51 3.24 -7.23
CA VAL A 83 -8.90 2.42 -8.39
C VAL A 83 -8.87 0.93 -8.05
N ILE A 84 -7.78 0.46 -7.44
CA ILE A 84 -7.65 -0.94 -7.02
C ILE A 84 -8.72 -1.32 -6.00
N GLU A 85 -8.92 -0.49 -4.97
CA GLU A 85 -9.91 -0.74 -3.91
C GLU A 85 -11.33 -0.79 -4.47
N ARG A 86 -11.68 0.12 -5.38
CA ARG A 86 -12.97 0.12 -6.07
C ARG A 86 -13.18 -1.14 -6.88
N VAL A 87 -12.20 -1.56 -7.68
CA VAL A 87 -12.30 -2.79 -8.50
C VAL A 87 -12.39 -4.04 -7.62
N THR A 88 -11.67 -4.06 -6.50
CA THR A 88 -11.65 -5.20 -5.56
C THR A 88 -12.99 -5.34 -4.81
N THR A 89 -13.60 -4.22 -4.40
CA THR A 89 -14.84 -4.22 -3.61
C THR A 89 -16.11 -4.29 -4.45
N THR A 90 -16.02 -4.01 -5.75
CA THR A 90 -17.14 -4.21 -6.69
C THR A 90 -17.29 -5.71 -6.93
N ARG A 91 -18.26 -6.35 -6.26
CA ARG A 91 -18.67 -7.72 -6.60
C ARG A 91 -18.98 -7.78 -8.09
N VAL A 92 -18.25 -8.62 -8.82
CA VAL A 92 -18.70 -9.04 -10.14
C VAL A 92 -19.86 -10.00 -9.89
N ASP A 93 -21.08 -9.48 -9.86
CA ASP A 93 -22.28 -10.31 -9.96
C ASP A 93 -22.19 -11.03 -11.31
N THR A 94 -21.73 -12.27 -11.30
CA THR A 94 -21.77 -13.20 -12.44
C THR A 94 -22.73 -14.32 -12.11
#